data_AF-A0A0M7BB43-F1
#
_entry.id   AF-A0A0M7BB43-F1
#
_cell.length_a   1.000
_cell.length_b   1.000
_cell.length_c   1.000
_cell.angle_alpha   90.00
_cell.angle_beta   90.00
_cell.angle_gamma   90.00
#
_symmetry.space_group_name_H-M   'P 1'
#
loop_
_entity.id
_entity.type
_entity.pdbx_description
1 polymer ?
#
loop_
_entity_poly.entity_id
_entity_poly.type
_entity_poly.pdbx_seq_one_letter_code
_entity_poly.pdbx_strand_id
1 'polypeptide(L)' 'MGLKGTTVYGFRSTFCDWAGEAANTPRELVEMSLSHKVGSDVEQADARSDLLERRRELMGKRSDYVTSASRQVSRM' A
#
# COMPACT_ATOMS: atom_id res chain seq x y z
N MET A 1 4.53 -21.99 -3.06
CA MET A 1 4.09 -21.81 -1.67
C MET A 1 2.92 -20.86 -1.61
N GLY A 2 1.74 -21.27 -1.13
CA GLY A 2 0.62 -20.38 -0.83
C GLY A 2 0.36 -20.38 0.68
N LEU A 3 0.39 -19.20 1.31
CA LEU A 3 0.05 -19.06 2.71
C LEU A 3 -1.44 -19.42 2.90
N LYS A 4 -1.74 -20.51 3.61
CA LYS A 4 -3.12 -20.90 3.92
C LYS A 4 -3.78 -19.78 4.76
N GLY A 5 -4.80 -19.14 4.20
CA GLY A 5 -5.55 -18.05 4.86
C GLY A 5 -5.27 -16.65 4.33
N THR A 6 -4.30 -16.45 3.43
CA THR A 6 -4.03 -15.15 2.81
C THR A 6 -4.22 -15.24 1.30
N THR A 7 -5.27 -14.58 0.81
CA THR A 7 -5.49 -14.44 -0.64
C THR A 7 -4.87 -13.13 -1.13
N VAL A 8 -4.52 -13.07 -2.41
CA VAL A 8 -4.07 -11.83 -3.07
C VAL A 8 -5.13 -10.72 -2.90
N TYR A 9 -6.41 -11.09 -3.00
CA TYR A 9 -7.51 -10.17 -2.77
C TYR A 9 -7.54 -9.63 -1.34
N GLY A 10 -7.39 -10.51 -0.33
CA GLY A 10 -7.35 -10.10 1.08
C GLY A 10 -6.21 -9.12 1.36
N PHE A 11 -5.02 -9.37 0.82
CA PHE A 11 -3.89 -8.45 0.98
C PHE A 11 -4.16 -7.08 0.36
N ARG A 12 -4.74 -7.04 -0.85
CA ARG A 12 -5.06 -5.79 -1.54
C ARG A 12 -6.15 -4.99 -0.81
N SER A 13 -7.21 -5.65 -0.33
CA SER A 13 -8.27 -4.99 0.44
C SER A 13 -7.71 -4.35 1.70
N THR A 14 -6.98 -5.12 2.53
CA THR A 14 -6.40 -4.61 3.77
C THR A 14 -5.39 -3.49 3.54
N PHE A 15 -4.69 -3.51 2.40
CA PHE A 15 -3.82 -2.40 2.02
C PHE A 15 -4.63 -1.15 1.66
N CYS A 16 -5.67 -1.26 0.83
CA CYS A 16 -6.54 -0.14 0.46
C CYS A 16 -7.22 0.50 1.66
N ASP A 17 -7.80 -0.32 2.54
CA ASP A 17 -8.51 0.14 3.73
C ASP A 17 -7.56 0.93 4.64
N TRP A 18 -6.37 0.37 4.92
CA TRP A 18 -5.34 1.07 5.70
C TRP A 18 -4.84 2.35 5.03
N ALA A 19 -4.64 2.34 3.70
CA ALA A 19 -4.12 3.50 3.00
C ALA A 19 -5.11 4.67 3.00
N GLY A 20 -6.41 4.37 2.92
CA GLY A 20 -7.48 5.37 3.02
C GLY A 20 -7.70 5.86 4.45
N GLU A 21 -7.83 4.94 5.41
CA GLU A 21 -8.26 5.28 6.77
C GLU A 21 -7.10 5.72 7.68
N ALA A 22 -5.96 5.03 7.64
CA ALA A 22 -4.85 5.27 8.55
C ALA A 22 -3.76 6.16 7.94
N ALA A 23 -3.51 6.04 6.64
CA ALA A 23 -2.49 6.84 5.94
C ALA A 23 -3.05 8.09 5.24
N ASN A 24 -4.38 8.28 5.21
CA ASN A 24 -5.09 9.38 4.54
C ASN A 24 -4.55 9.67 3.12
N THR A 25 -4.30 8.60 2.37
CA THR A 25 -3.62 8.67 1.07
C THR A 25 -4.62 8.82 -0.08
N PRO A 26 -4.35 9.67 -1.08
CA PRO A 26 -5.20 9.80 -2.27
C PRO A 26 -5.37 8.47 -3.01
N ARG A 27 -6.59 8.19 -3.48
CA ARG A 27 -6.92 6.93 -4.14
C ARG A 27 -6.01 6.60 -5.32
N GLU A 28 -5.68 7.59 -6.14
CA GLU A 28 -4.76 7.41 -7.28
C GLU A 28 -3.41 6.81 -6.86
N LEU A 29 -2.87 7.27 -5.73
CA LEU A 29 -1.60 6.80 -5.20
C LEU A 29 -1.68 5.38 -4.65
N VAL A 30 -2.82 5.02 -4.06
CA VAL A 30 -3.13 3.65 -3.62
C VAL A 30 -3.20 2.70 -4.82
N GLU A 31 -3.95 3.07 -5.86
CA GLU A 31 -4.12 2.25 -7.07
C GLU A 31 -2.79 2.09 -7.84
N MET A 32 -1.99 3.16 -7.97
CA MET A 32 -0.66 3.07 -8.57
C MET A 32 0.34 2.25 -7.73
N SER A 33 0.18 2.20 -6.40
CA SER A 33 0.97 1.31 -5.53
C SER A 33 0.62 -0.16 -5.75
N LEU A 34 -0.60 -0.44 -6.22
CA LEU A 34 -1.05 -1.77 -6.63
C LEU A 34 -0.69 -2.12 -8.09
N SER A 35 0.12 -1.29 -8.74
CA SER A 35 0.49 -1.40 -10.17
C SER A 35 -0.70 -1.32 -11.12
N HIS A 36 -1.81 -0.71 -10.70
CA HIS A 36 -2.90 -0.38 -11.61
C HIS A 36 -2.52 0.85 -12.45
N LYS A 37 -2.95 0.86 -13.71
CA LYS A 37 -2.83 2.04 -14.58
C LYS A 37 -3.98 3.00 -14.24
N VAL A 38 -3.64 4.25 -13.97
CA VAL A 38 -4.58 5.32 -13.63
C VAL A 38 -4.16 6.58 -14.38
N GLY A 39 -5.12 7.41 -14.80
CA GLY A 39 -4.84 8.63 -15.56
C GLY A 39 -4.49 8.41 -17.04
N SER A 40 -4.32 9.54 -17.73
CA SER A 40 -3.92 9.67 -19.13
C SER A 40 -2.43 9.37 -19.35
N ASP A 41 -2.01 9.20 -20.61
CA ASP A 41 -0.60 8.92 -20.96
C ASP A 41 0.37 10.00 -20.45
N VAL A 42 -0.08 11.26 -20.39
CA VAL A 42 0.72 12.39 -19.88
C VAL A 42 0.86 12.29 -18.36
N GLU A 43 -0.23 12.04 -17.63
CA GLU A 43 -0.20 11.87 -16.18
C GLU A 43 0.62 10.64 -15.76
N GLN A 44 0.59 9.57 -16.57
CA GLN A 44 1.42 8.40 -16.36
C GLN A 44 2.91 8.68 -16.59
N ALA A 45 3.27 9.60 -17.49
CA ALA A 45 4.64 10.00 -17.70
C ALA A 45 5.20 10.73 -16.47
N ASP A 46 4.44 11.67 -15.90
CA ASP A 46 4.78 12.41 -14.68
C ASP A 46 4.75 11.52 -13.42
N ALA A 47 3.85 10.53 -13.40
CA ALA A 47 3.74 9.54 -12.32
C ALA A 47 4.99 8.67 -12.12
N ARG A 48 5.87 8.58 -13.13
CA ARG A 48 7.13 7.83 -13.01
C ARG A 48 8.16 8.51 -12.12
N SER A 49 8.09 9.82 -11.95
CA SER A 49 9.02 10.58 -11.11
C SER A 49 8.39 10.89 -9.75
N ASP A 50 7.56 11.93 -9.66
CA ASP A 50 7.08 12.45 -8.37
C ASP A 50 6.17 11.46 -7.61
N LEU A 51 5.34 10.73 -8.34
CA LEU A 51 4.45 9.74 -7.73
C LEU A 51 5.18 8.45 -7.38
N LEU A 52 6.37 8.19 -7.94
CA LEU A 52 7.19 7.06 -7.51
C LEU A 52 7.73 7.26 -6.09
N GLU A 53 8.23 8.46 -5.77
CA GLU A 53 8.75 8.73 -4.42
C GLU A 53 7.65 8.68 -3.37
N ARG A 54 6.48 9.27 -3.65
CA ARG A 54 5.33 9.18 -2.74
C ARG A 54 4.84 7.75 -2.53
N ARG A 55 4.90 6.88 -3.56
CA ARG A 55 4.63 5.44 -3.40
C ARG A 55 5.65 4.77 -2.50
N ARG A 56 6.93 5.12 -2.62
CA ARG A 56 7.99 4.60 -1.74
C ARG A 56 7.73 4.98 -0.29
N GLU A 57 7.39 6.23 -0.01
CA GLU A 57 7.04 6.69 1.33
C GLU A 57 5.83 5.92 1.90
N LEU A 58 4.78 5.73 1.09
CA LEU A 58 3.60 4.95 1.51
C LEU A 58 3.95 3.50 1.85
N MET A 59 4.76 2.85 1.02
CA MET A 59 5.22 1.49 1.28
C MET A 59 6.09 1.40 2.53
N GLY A 60 6.92 2.42 2.79
CA GLY A 60 7.69 2.54 4.05
C GLY A 60 6.77 2.61 5.26
N LYS A 61 5.79 3.53 5.25
CA LYS A 61 4.77 3.64 6.31
C LYS A 61 4.02 2.33 6.53
N ARG A 62 3.68 1.61 5.45
CA ARG A 62 3.01 0.30 5.55
C ARG A 62 3.93 -0.73 6.21
N SER A 63 5.20 -0.77 5.81
CA SER A 63 6.19 -1.67 6.39
C SER A 63 6.35 -1.42 7.88
N ASP A 64 6.51 -0.16 8.28
CA ASP A 64 6.62 0.24 9.69
C ASP A 64 5.35 -0.13 10.47
N TYR A 65 4.17 0.08 9.89
CA TYR A 65 2.90 -0.27 10.52
C TYR A 65 2.77 -1.78 10.80
N VAL A 66 3.05 -2.63 9.80
CA VAL A 66 2.90 -4.09 9.96
C VAL A 66 4.03 -4.72 10.78
N THR A 67 5.21 -4.08 10.84
CA THR A 67 6.35 -4.58 11.61
C THR A 67 6.35 -4.07 13.05
N SER A 68 5.88 -2.84 13.31
CA SER A 68 5.75 -2.29 14.67
C SER A 68 4.71 -3.04 15.52
N ALA A 69 3.66 -3.57 14.90
CA ALA A 69 2.66 -4.43 15.55
C ALA A 69 3.22 -5.80 16.03
N SER A 70 4.43 -6.18 15.62
CA SER A 70 5.08 -7.44 16.03
C SER A 70 5.55 -7.44 17.49
N ARG A 71 5.35 -6.35 18.24
CA ARG A 71 5.87 -6.17 19.61
C ARG A 71 4.87 -6.42 20.74
N GLN A 72 3.66 -6.90 20.46
CA GLN A 72 2.70 -7.35 21.47
C GLN A 72 2.21 -8.78 21.19
N VAL A 73 3.13 -9.75 21.25
CA VAL A 73 2.72 -11.08 21.73
C VAL A 73 2.90 -11.04 23.25
N SER A 74 1.89 -10.51 23.94
CA SER A 74 1.79 -10.68 25.39
C SER A 74 1.59 -12.17 25.63
N ARG A 75 2.65 -12.84 26.11
CA ARG A 75 2.52 -14.17 26.72
C ARG A 75 1.48 -14.06 27.84
N MET A 76 0.40 -14.82 27.72
CA MET A 76 -0.32 -15.37 28.87
C MET A 76 -0.02 -16.86 28.90
#